data_AF-A0A7C3VG73-F1
#
_entry.id   AF-A0A7C3VG73-F1
#
_cell.length_a   1.000
_cell.length_b   1.000
_cell.length_c   1.000
_cell.angle_alpha   90.00
_cell.angle_beta   90.00
_cell.angle_gamma   90.00
#
_symmetry.space_group_name_H-M   'P 1'
#
loop_
_entity.id
_entity.type
_entity.pdbx_description
1 polymer ?
#
loop_
_entity_poly.entity_id
_entity_poly.type
_entity_poly.pdbx_seq_one_letter_code
_entity_poly.pdbx_strand_id
1 'polypeptide(L)' 'MAFKAAPLNTSFMVFSLVGLAASVFYVPQYSLNMAFAFGVLFVCMIIASLISMSSATPDAQLAPRVKPHTHKK' A
#
# COMPACT_ATOMS: atom_id res chain seq x y z
N MET A 1 2.44 -16.18 -16.77
CA MET A 1 2.21 -14.74 -16.53
C MET A 1 2.92 -14.39 -15.23
N ALA A 2 4.07 -13.72 -15.28
CA ALA A 2 4.84 -13.42 -14.07
C ALA A 2 4.07 -12.36 -13.25
N PHE A 3 3.52 -12.77 -12.11
CA PHE A 3 2.86 -11.87 -11.17
C PHE A 3 3.92 -10.98 -10.56
N LYS A 4 4.10 -9.81 -11.17
CA LYS A 4 5.04 -8.79 -10.74
C LYS A 4 4.38 -8.07 -9.57
N ALA A 5 4.46 -8.67 -8.38
CA ALA A 5 4.12 -8.02 -7.12
C ALA A 5 5.11 -6.88 -6.92
N ALA A 6 4.86 -5.75 -7.58
CA ALA A 6 5.54 -4.52 -7.27
C ALA A 6 5.18 -4.17 -5.83
N PRO A 7 6.15 -3.79 -4.98
CA PRO A 7 5.85 -3.29 -3.64
C PRO A 7 4.74 -2.24 -3.75
N LEU A 8 3.74 -2.35 -2.88
CA LEU A 8 2.58 -1.47 -2.90
C LEU A 8 3.07 -0.01 -2.91
N ASN A 9 2.46 0.81 -3.78
CA ASN A 9 2.88 2.18 -4.01
C ASN A 9 2.98 2.93 -2.67
N THR A 10 4.14 3.51 -2.35
CA THR A 10 4.39 4.23 -1.09
C THR A 10 3.34 5.30 -0.83
N SER A 11 2.77 5.89 -1.88
CA SER A 11 1.66 6.85 -1.79
C SER A 11 0.42 6.29 -1.07
N PHE A 12 0.14 4.99 -1.18
CA PHE A 12 -0.98 4.34 -0.51
C PHE A 12 -0.77 4.27 1.01
N MET A 13 0.46 3.97 1.45
CA MET A 13 0.83 3.97 2.86
C MET A 13 0.80 5.38 3.45
N VAL A 14 1.28 6.38 2.72
CA VAL A 14 1.23 7.79 3.16
C VAL A 14 -0.21 8.27 3.25
N PHE A 15 -1.05 7.94 2.26
CA PHE A 15 -2.46 8.33 2.26
C PHE A 15 -3.22 7.72 3.45
N SER A 16 -2.98 6.45 3.77
CA SER A 16 -3.62 5.82 4.93
C SER A 16 -3.15 6.40 6.26
N LEU A 17 -1.88 6.80 6.37
CA LEU A 17 -1.36 7.52 7.54
C LEU A 17 -2.03 8.89 7.73
N VAL A 18 -2.11 9.68 6.65
CA VAL A 18 -2.73 11.01 6.67
C VAL A 18 -4.22 10.91 6.94
N GLY A 19 -4.90 9.95 6.30
CA GLY A 19 -6.32 9.67 6.53
C GLY A 19 -6.61 9.26 7.97
N LEU A 20 -5.77 8.41 8.56
CA LEU A 20 -5.88 8.03 9.97
C LEU A 20 -5.71 9.24 10.89
N ALA A 21 -4.69 10.07 10.65
CA ALA A 21 -4.46 11.29 11.44
C ALA A 21 -5.65 12.27 11.31
N ALA A 22 -6.14 12.50 10.10
CA ALA A 22 -7.33 13.34 9.89
C ALA A 22 -8.56 12.76 10.61
N SER A 23 -8.74 11.44 10.60
CA SER A 23 -9.85 10.78 11.28
C SER A 23 -9.79 10.92 12.81
N VAL A 24 -8.60 11.05 13.40
CA VAL A 24 -8.42 11.18 14.86
C VAL A 24 -8.44 12.64 15.33
N PHE A 25 -7.90 13.58 14.55
CA PHE A 25 -7.81 14.98 14.98
C PHE A 25 -8.91 15.87 14.39
N TYR A 26 -9.35 15.58 13.16
CA TYR A 26 -10.25 16.46 12.41
C TYR A 26 -11.70 15.97 12.32
N VAL A 27 -11.95 14.66 12.29
CA VAL A 27 -13.33 14.15 12.18
C VAL A 27 -14.12 14.13 13.49
N PRO A 28 -13.53 13.91 14.69
CA PRO A 28 -14.30 13.81 15.95
C PRO A 28 -15.02 15.11 16.34
N GLN A 29 -14.49 16.25 15.92
CA GLN A 29 -15.09 17.57 16.11
C GLN A 29 -16.41 17.75 15.35
N TYR A 30 -16.67 16.93 14.31
CA TYR A 30 -17.93 16.93 13.57
C TYR A 30 -18.84 15.77 13.98
N SER A 31 -18.30 14.55 14.06
CA SER A 31 -19.07 13.36 14.43
C SER A 31 -18.17 12.21 14.85
N LEU A 32 -18.40 11.70 16.08
CA LEU A 32 -17.70 10.54 16.61
C LEU A 32 -17.96 9.27 15.79
N ASN A 33 -19.17 9.09 15.28
CA ASN A 33 -19.52 7.92 14.48
C ASN A 33 -18.75 7.87 13.15
N MET A 34 -18.59 9.03 12.50
CA MET A 34 -17.78 9.16 11.28
C MET A 34 -16.30 8.95 11.58
N ALA A 35 -15.79 9.52 12.68
CA ALA A 35 -14.39 9.35 13.07
C ALA A 35 -14.03 7.89 13.35
N PHE A 36 -14.95 7.14 13.97
CA PHE A 36 -14.76 5.71 14.19
C PHE A 36 -14.80 4.92 12.88
N ALA A 37 -15.77 5.17 12.01
CA ALA A 37 -15.89 4.48 10.73
C ALA A 37 -14.66 4.69 9.82
N PHE A 38 -14.23 5.95 9.66
CA PHE A 38 -13.04 6.27 8.87
C PHE A 38 -11.75 5.75 9.54
N GLY A 39 -11.65 5.83 10.87
CA GLY A 39 -10.51 5.30 11.61
C GLY A 39 -10.32 3.80 11.37
N VAL A 40 -11.38 3.01 11.50
CA VAL A 40 -11.35 1.57 11.22
C VAL A 40 -10.92 1.29 9.77
N LEU A 41 -11.45 2.05 8.81
CA LEU A 41 -11.12 1.89 7.40
C LEU A 41 -9.64 2.16 7.12
N PHE A 42 -9.08 3.25 7.65
CA PHE A 42 -7.67 3.58 7.47
C PHE A 42 -6.74 2.61 8.19
N VAL A 43 -7.12 2.09 9.36
CA VAL A 43 -6.38 1.01 10.05
C VAL A 43 -6.33 -0.25 9.18
N CYS A 44 -7.45 -0.68 8.59
CA CYS A 44 -7.49 -1.82 7.68
C CYS A 44 -6.59 -1.60 6.45
N MET A 45 -6.55 -0.39 5.89
CA MET A 45 -5.64 -0.05 4.78
C MET A 45 -4.16 -0.14 5.19
N ILE A 46 -3.80 0.28 6.40
CA ILE A 46 -2.43 0.15 6.91
C ILE A 46 -2.05 -1.33 7.04
N ILE A 47 -2.93 -2.15 7.64
CA ILE A 47 -2.68 -3.59 7.80
C ILE A 47 -2.51 -4.26 6.44
N ALA A 48 -3.39 -3.97 5.48
CA ALA A 48 -3.27 -4.47 4.12
C ALA A 48 -1.94 -4.05 3.45
N SER A 49 -1.52 -2.79 3.65
CA SER A 49 -0.25 -2.28 3.14
C SER A 49 0.95 -3.02 3.72
N LEU A 50 0.95 -3.28 5.03
CA LEU A 50 2.03 -4.01 5.71
C LEU A 50 2.14 -5.45 5.19
N ILE A 51 1.00 -6.14 5.04
CA ILE A 51 0.96 -7.50 4.48
C ILE A 51 1.47 -7.50 3.03
N SER A 52 1.09 -6.50 2.23
CA SER A 52 1.51 -6.40 0.84
C SER A 52 3.00 -6.13 0.69
N MET A 53 3.63 -5.40 1.62
CA MET A 53 5.08 -5.15 1.58
C MET A 53 5.87 -6.34 2.15
N SER A 54 5.35 -7.03 3.16
CA SER A 54 5.99 -8.22 3.75
C SER A 54 6.11 -9.39 2.77
N SER A 55 5.17 -9.52 1.83
CA SER A 55 5.21 -10.55 0.78
C SER A 55 6.14 -10.23 -0.40
N ALA A 56 6.69 -9.01 -0.49
CA ALA A 56 7.64 -8.64 -1.53
C ALA A 56 9.08 -8.99 -1.08
N THR A 57 9.59 -10.14 -1.50
CA THR A 57 10.98 -10.54 -1.24
C THR A 57 11.98 -9.62 -1.97
N PRO A 58 13.11 -9.23 -1.33
CA PRO A 58 14.12 -8.35 -1.93
C PRO A 58 14.70 -8.89 -3.25
N ASP A 59 14.74 -10.21 -3.40
CA ASP A 59 15.31 -10.90 -4.56
C ASP A 59 14.53 -10.62 -5.86
N ALA A 60 13.22 -10.36 -5.77
CA ALA A 60 12.41 -9.98 -6.93
C ALA A 60 12.74 -8.57 -7.46
N GLN A 61 13.34 -7.73 -6.62
CA GLN A 61 13.73 -6.35 -6.95
C GLN A 61 15.13 -6.28 -7.56
N LEU A 62 15.97 -7.29 -7.30
CA LEU A 62 17.36 -7.39 -7.77
C LEU A 62 17.53 -8.23 -9.04
N ALA A 63 16.49 -8.95 -9.50
CA ALA A 63 16.55 -9.70 -10.75
C ALA A 63 16.87 -8.75 -11.92
N PRO A 64 18.05 -8.86 -12.56
CA PRO A 64 18.40 -7.98 -13.67
C PRO A 64 17.37 -8.17 -14.78
N ARG A 65 16.94 -7.06 -15.38
CA ARG A 65 16.07 -7.09 -16.56
C ARG A 65 16.81 -7.76 -17.71
N VAL A 66 16.78 -9.08 -17.77
CA VAL A 66 17.15 -9.84 -18.97
C VAL A 66 16.10 -9.46 -20.01
N LYS A 67 16.44 -8.48 -20.85
CA LYS A 67 15.66 -8.14 -22.03
C LYS A 67 15.50 -9.45 -22.81
N PRO A 68 14.28 -9.84 -23.21
CA PRO A 68 14.11 -11.02 -24.04
C PRO A 68 14.90 -10.78 -25.31
N HIS A 69 15.99 -11.54 -25.52
CA HIS A 69 16.72 -11.53 -26.77
C HIS A 69 15.72 -11.89 -27.86
N THR A 70 15.40 -10.89 -28.66
CA THR A 70 14.61 -11.01 -29.88
C THR A 70 15.39 -11.94 -30.80
N HIS A 71 15.00 -13.21 -30.88
CA HIS A 71 15.56 -14.14 -31.85
C HIS A 71 15.12 -13.66 -33.24
N LYS A 72 15.97 -12.84 -33.88
CA LYS A 72 15.84 -12.52 -35.29
C LYS A 72 16.54 -13.61 -36.09
N LYS A 73 15.72 -14.26 -36.91
CA LYS A 73 16.01 -15.20 -38.00
C LYS A 73 16.31 -16.63 -37.58
#